data_AF-A0A2M8BAB9-F1
#
_entry.id   AF-A0A2M8BAB9-F1
#
_cell.length_a   1.000
_cell.length_b   1.000
_cell.length_c   1.000
_cell.angle_alpha   90.00
_cell.angle_beta   90.00
_cell.angle_gamma   90.00
#
_symmetry.space_group_name_H-M   'P 1'
#
loop_
_entity.id
_entity.type
_entity.pdbx_description
1 polymer ?
#
loop_
_entity_poly.entity_id
_entity_poly.type
_entity_poly.pdbx_seq_one_letter_code
_entity_poly.pdbx_strand_id
1 'polypeptide(L)'
;MSQNRTSLFAVRRCALTALFVASMVSFAGCGDDSKGQDKDAITVDGLDGTLTVPCEPAATTCYDRKLATCLPTGDGWLVEGCEDSLVCVDGVCQEASLCAPGELSCDGDSVLVCGASSQWDPPRACEAEHTCREGICIPKACNPGDTLCGRDSLFICQDDGLTWGVEFCAANWVCFQGQCIECMTDDACAAEEACIDGECTARPLEVLTRTLPAGMVGRGYDQT
;
A
#
# COMPACT_ATOMS: atom_id res chain seq x y z
N MET A 1 13.19 -21.21 -22.60
CA MET A 1 12.98 -21.42 -24.06
C MET A 1 11.47 -21.39 -24.30
N SER A 2 10.85 -20.20 -24.36
CA SER A 2 10.64 -19.37 -25.57
C SER A 2 9.92 -20.12 -26.69
N GLN A 3 8.60 -19.93 -26.82
CA GLN A 3 8.00 -19.05 -27.84
C GLN A 3 6.48 -18.97 -27.64
N ASN A 4 6.00 -17.74 -27.44
CA ASN A 4 4.60 -17.39 -27.24
C ASN A 4 4.10 -16.70 -28.52
N ARG A 5 3.08 -17.26 -29.17
CA ARG A 5 2.22 -16.65 -30.19
C ARG A 5 0.81 -16.96 -29.69
N THR A 6 -0.15 -16.04 -29.60
CA THR A 6 -0.88 -15.51 -30.74
C THR A 6 -1.92 -14.49 -30.23
N SER A 7 -1.91 -13.29 -30.82
CA SER A 7 -3.02 -12.41 -31.21
C SER A 7 -4.32 -12.37 -30.38
N LEU A 8 -4.61 -11.22 -29.76
CA LEU A 8 -5.96 -10.73 -29.44
C LEU A 8 -5.95 -9.20 -29.41
N PHE A 9 -6.11 -8.57 -30.59
CA PHE A 9 -6.38 -7.13 -30.71
C PHE A 9 -7.87 -6.89 -31.01
N ALA A 10 -8.52 -6.26 -30.03
CA ALA A 10 -9.44 -5.14 -30.16
C ALA A 10 -10.52 -5.15 -31.27
N VAL A 11 -11.74 -5.45 -30.80
CA VAL A 11 -13.06 -4.92 -31.17
C VAL A 11 -13.07 -3.82 -32.26
N ARG A 12 -13.48 -4.20 -33.46
CA ARG A 12 -13.95 -3.31 -34.54
C ARG A 12 -15.42 -2.94 -34.32
N ARG A 13 -15.73 -1.65 -34.20
CA ARG A 13 -17.04 -1.06 -34.54
C ARG A 13 -16.81 0.17 -35.41
N CYS A 14 -16.93 0.01 -36.72
CA CYS A 14 -17.19 1.12 -37.64
C CYS A 14 -18.41 0.74 -38.47
N ALA A 15 -19.47 1.52 -38.30
CA ALA A 15 -20.78 1.31 -38.88
C ALA A 15 -20.73 1.49 -40.41
N LEU A 16 -21.36 0.54 -41.10
CA LEU A 16 -21.77 0.66 -42.49
C LEU A 16 -22.93 1.66 -42.60
N THR A 17 -22.82 2.63 -43.51
CA THR A 17 -23.96 3.07 -44.33
C THR A 17 -23.45 3.39 -45.72
N ALA A 18 -23.82 2.55 -46.67
CA ALA A 18 -23.61 2.71 -48.09
C ALA A 18 -24.79 3.50 -48.70
N LEU A 19 -24.50 4.47 -49.56
CA LEU A 19 -25.43 4.91 -50.60
C LEU A 19 -24.65 5.43 -51.81
N PHE A 20 -24.98 4.82 -52.95
CA PHE A 20 -24.53 5.01 -54.32
C PHE A 20 -24.61 6.47 -54.80
N VAL A 21 -23.67 6.93 -55.65
CA VAL A 21 -23.85 7.30 -57.08
C VAL A 21 -22.46 7.48 -57.74
N ALA A 22 -22.34 7.00 -58.97
CA ALA A 22 -21.16 7.00 -59.82
C ALA A 22 -20.68 8.40 -60.25
N SER A 23 -19.37 8.61 -60.31
CA SER A 23 -18.72 9.46 -61.32
C SER A 23 -17.21 9.23 -61.33
N MET A 24 -16.67 8.92 -62.52
CA MET A 24 -15.24 8.82 -62.78
C MET A 24 -14.61 10.21 -62.74
N VAL A 25 -13.71 10.47 -61.80
CA VAL A 25 -12.66 11.48 -61.98
C VAL A 25 -11.40 11.01 -61.27
N SER A 26 -10.35 10.76 -62.05
CA SER A 26 -8.98 10.59 -61.57
C SER A 26 -8.51 11.90 -60.94
N PHE A 27 -8.17 11.86 -59.65
CA PHE A 27 -7.31 12.86 -59.02
C PHE A 27 -6.14 12.18 -58.34
N ALA A 28 -4.97 12.60 -58.79
CA ALA A 28 -3.68 12.29 -58.25
C ALA A 28 -3.51 12.89 -56.85
N GLY A 29 -2.75 12.20 -56.01
CA GLY A 29 -1.92 12.78 -54.94
C GLY A 29 -2.64 13.46 -53.77
N CYS A 30 -2.56 12.83 -52.60
CA CYS A 30 -1.82 13.35 -51.46
C CYS A 30 -1.80 12.26 -50.39
N GLY A 31 -0.60 11.81 -50.00
CA GLY A 31 -0.45 11.07 -48.75
C GLY A 31 -0.73 11.99 -47.57
N ASP A 32 -1.13 11.40 -46.45
CA ASP A 32 -0.46 11.69 -45.19
C ASP A 32 -0.78 10.61 -44.15
N ASP A 33 0.31 9.97 -43.73
CA ASP A 33 0.41 9.12 -42.56
C ASP A 33 0.16 9.95 -41.30
N SER A 34 -1.08 9.99 -40.82
CA SER A 34 -1.35 10.46 -39.45
C SER A 34 -1.24 9.28 -38.48
N LYS A 35 -0.01 8.80 -38.27
CA LYS A 35 0.32 8.13 -37.01
C LYS A 35 0.37 9.20 -35.93
N GLY A 36 -0.61 9.17 -35.03
CA GLY A 36 -0.55 9.89 -33.78
C GLY A 36 0.77 9.56 -33.08
N GLN A 37 1.59 10.58 -32.85
CA GLN A 37 2.73 10.46 -31.95
C GLN A 37 2.19 10.29 -30.53
N ASP A 38 2.37 9.08 -30.02
CA ASP A 38 2.58 8.82 -28.60
C ASP A 38 3.50 9.88 -28.02
N LYS A 39 3.10 10.44 -26.88
CA LYS A 39 3.84 11.48 -26.16
C LYS A 39 4.88 10.93 -25.20
N ASP A 40 5.17 9.63 -25.22
CA ASP A 40 6.03 9.00 -24.22
C ASP A 40 7.00 8.02 -24.86
N ALA A 41 8.10 8.53 -25.44
CA ALA A 41 9.29 7.73 -25.71
C ALA A 41 10.53 8.63 -25.83
N ILE A 42 11.08 9.04 -24.70
CA ILE A 42 12.50 9.38 -24.63
C ILE A 42 13.26 8.06 -24.73
N THR A 43 13.77 7.75 -25.92
CA THR A 43 14.70 6.62 -26.12
C THR A 43 16.09 7.06 -25.67
N VAL A 44 16.47 6.67 -24.46
CA VAL A 44 17.86 6.71 -23.98
C VAL A 44 18.66 5.59 -24.64
N ASP A 45 18.99 5.76 -25.91
CA ASP A 45 20.03 4.95 -26.57
C ASP A 45 21.37 5.68 -26.46
N GLY A 46 22.16 5.30 -25.46
CA GLY A 46 23.53 5.78 -25.36
C GLY A 46 24.11 5.64 -23.95
N LEU A 47 25.19 4.86 -23.86
CA LEU A 47 25.97 4.59 -22.65
C LEU A 47 26.65 5.84 -22.04
N ASP A 48 26.35 7.05 -22.55
CA ASP A 48 26.94 8.34 -22.16
C ASP A 48 25.90 9.43 -21.79
N GLY A 49 24.62 9.09 -21.55
CA GLY A 49 23.66 10.00 -20.91
C GLY A 49 23.26 11.27 -21.71
N THR A 50 23.46 11.30 -23.02
CA THR A 50 23.10 12.45 -23.86
C THR A 50 21.67 12.32 -24.40
N LEU A 51 20.80 13.26 -24.03
CA LEU A 51 19.41 13.37 -24.52
C LEU A 51 19.40 14.16 -25.84
N THR A 52 18.92 13.58 -26.95
CA THR A 52 18.97 14.17 -28.32
C THR A 52 17.72 14.98 -28.72
N VAL A 53 17.03 15.56 -27.74
CA VAL A 53 15.85 16.41 -27.99
C VAL A 53 16.33 17.85 -28.26
N PRO A 54 15.87 18.51 -29.35
CA PRO A 54 16.28 19.88 -29.64
C PRO A 54 15.90 20.82 -28.50
N CYS A 55 16.85 21.67 -28.09
CA CYS A 55 16.73 22.56 -26.93
C CYS A 55 17.28 23.96 -27.22
N GLU A 56 16.87 24.94 -26.42
CA GLU A 56 17.41 26.31 -26.52
C GLU A 56 18.85 26.31 -25.97
N PRO A 57 19.85 26.79 -26.74
CA PRO A 57 21.25 26.77 -26.32
C PRO A 57 21.45 27.37 -24.92
N ALA A 58 22.18 26.66 -24.07
CA ALA A 58 22.43 27.02 -22.67
C ALA A 58 21.19 27.04 -21.75
N ALA A 59 20.03 26.58 -22.18
CA ALA A 59 18.91 26.32 -21.26
C ALA A 59 19.29 25.25 -20.23
N THR A 60 18.84 25.42 -18.99
CA THR A 60 19.01 24.43 -17.92
C THR A 60 17.67 23.78 -17.59
N THR A 61 17.70 22.50 -17.26
CA THR A 61 16.56 21.74 -16.75
C THR A 61 17.05 20.67 -15.79
N CYS A 62 16.14 20.01 -15.08
CA CYS A 62 16.47 18.90 -14.21
C CYS A 62 16.09 17.56 -14.85
N TYR A 63 17.03 16.62 -14.83
CA TYR A 63 16.81 15.24 -15.25
C TYR A 63 17.30 14.30 -14.16
N ASP A 64 16.40 13.49 -13.59
CA ASP A 64 16.73 12.53 -12.53
C ASP A 64 17.54 13.15 -11.36
N ARG A 65 17.10 14.32 -10.89
CA ARG A 65 17.75 15.16 -9.84
C ARG A 65 19.17 15.66 -10.18
N LYS A 66 19.61 15.51 -11.43
CA LYS A 66 20.86 16.05 -11.97
C LYS A 66 20.58 17.27 -12.85
N LEU A 67 21.54 18.18 -12.94
CA LEU A 67 21.45 19.37 -13.77
C LEU A 67 21.72 18.97 -15.23
N ALA A 68 20.75 19.23 -16.10
CA ALA A 68 20.88 19.04 -17.53
C ALA A 68 21.02 20.41 -18.19
N THR A 69 22.13 20.64 -18.89
CA THR A 69 22.41 21.88 -19.63
C THR A 69 22.38 21.61 -21.13
N CYS A 70 21.62 22.38 -21.88
CA CYS A 70 21.56 22.25 -23.33
C CYS A 70 22.89 22.66 -23.96
N LEU A 71 23.42 21.81 -24.84
CA LEU A 71 24.65 22.06 -25.57
C LEU A 71 24.50 23.32 -26.44
N PRO A 72 25.59 24.09 -26.68
CA PRO A 72 25.55 25.28 -27.53
C PRO A 72 25.07 25.02 -28.97
N THR A 73 25.16 23.77 -29.44
CA THR A 73 24.67 23.35 -30.74
C THR A 73 23.15 23.19 -30.80
N GLY A 74 22.46 23.12 -29.65
CA GLY A 74 21.00 22.91 -29.56
C GLY A 74 20.55 21.47 -29.81
N ASP A 75 21.49 20.55 -30.08
CA ASP A 75 21.22 19.17 -30.52
C ASP A 75 21.26 18.14 -29.38
N GLY A 76 21.36 18.59 -28.12
CA GLY A 76 21.23 17.69 -26.98
C GLY A 76 21.61 18.29 -25.63
N TRP A 77 21.48 17.47 -24.60
CA TRP A 77 21.70 17.85 -23.20
C TRP A 77 22.94 17.18 -22.61
N LEU A 78 23.72 17.98 -21.89
CA LEU A 78 24.79 17.53 -21.00
C LEU A 78 24.21 17.35 -19.59
N VAL A 79 24.23 16.14 -19.04
CA VAL A 79 23.71 15.83 -17.70
C VAL A 79 24.86 15.71 -16.70
N GLU A 80 24.90 16.62 -15.73
CA GLU A 80 25.92 16.67 -14.69
C GLU A 80 25.28 16.57 -13.30
N GLY A 81 25.94 15.85 -12.39
CA GLY A 81 25.53 15.84 -11.00
C GLY A 81 25.74 17.20 -10.35
N CYS A 82 24.84 17.60 -9.45
CA CYS A 82 25.08 18.77 -8.62
C CYS A 82 26.20 18.47 -7.60
N GLU A 83 27.02 19.48 -7.27
CA GLU A 83 28.05 19.38 -6.24
C GLU A 83 27.43 19.24 -4.83
N ASP A 84 28.19 18.73 -3.86
CA ASP A 84 27.88 18.76 -2.41
C ASP A 84 26.43 18.44 -1.97
N SER A 85 25.96 17.21 -2.18
CA SER A 85 24.63 16.73 -1.75
C SER A 85 23.43 17.57 -2.24
N LEU A 86 23.67 18.53 -3.15
CA LEU A 86 22.64 19.31 -3.79
C LEU A 86 21.88 18.43 -4.79
N VAL A 87 20.64 18.81 -5.08
CA VAL A 87 19.80 18.18 -6.09
C VAL A 87 19.31 19.25 -7.04
N CYS A 88 19.12 18.88 -8.30
CA CYS A 88 18.53 19.79 -9.27
C CYS A 88 17.03 19.92 -9.00
N VAL A 89 16.59 21.15 -8.75
CA VAL A 89 15.17 21.56 -8.71
C VAL A 89 15.02 22.78 -9.61
N ASP A 90 14.03 22.78 -10.50
CA ASP A 90 13.72 23.90 -11.41
C ASP A 90 14.92 24.46 -12.21
N GLY A 91 15.82 23.58 -12.64
CA GLY A 91 17.00 23.92 -13.46
C GLY A 91 18.16 24.54 -12.68
N VAL A 92 18.15 24.44 -11.35
CA VAL A 92 19.19 24.95 -10.46
C VAL A 92 19.59 23.87 -9.44
N CYS A 93 20.89 23.74 -9.19
CA CYS A 93 21.40 22.92 -8.10
C CYS A 93 21.17 23.64 -6.77
N GLN A 94 20.32 23.08 -5.93
CA GLN A 94 20.00 23.60 -4.60
C GLN A 94 19.95 22.48 -3.57
N GLU A 95 19.91 22.83 -2.29
CA GLU A 95 19.75 21.82 -1.24
C GLU A 95 18.47 21.01 -1.48
N ALA A 96 18.52 19.72 -1.13
CA ALA A 96 17.36 18.86 -1.22
C ALA A 96 16.25 19.38 -0.31
N SER A 97 15.26 20.03 -0.91
CA SER A 97 14.01 20.38 -0.25
C SER A 97 13.33 19.08 0.18
N LEU A 98 13.26 18.84 1.49
CA LEU A 98 12.60 17.65 2.04
C LEU A 98 11.07 17.83 2.10
N CYS A 99 10.63 19.08 2.19
CA CYS A 99 9.24 19.50 2.36
C CYS A 99 9.06 20.94 1.87
N ALA A 100 7.82 21.38 1.67
CA ALA A 100 7.51 22.77 1.35
C ALA A 100 7.46 23.63 2.63
N PRO A 101 7.99 24.86 2.64
CA PRO A 101 7.96 25.71 3.84
C PRO A 101 6.54 25.88 4.42
N GLY A 102 6.40 25.60 5.72
CA GLY A 102 5.11 25.63 6.43
C GLY A 102 4.24 24.38 6.26
N GLU A 103 4.68 23.39 5.48
CA GLU A 103 4.04 22.09 5.38
C GLU A 103 3.99 21.40 6.75
N LEU A 104 2.88 20.72 7.02
CA LEU A 104 2.66 19.97 8.24
C LEU A 104 2.61 18.48 7.90
N SER A 105 3.22 17.66 8.75
CA SER A 105 3.19 16.20 8.60
C SER A 105 3.18 15.53 9.97
N CYS A 106 3.05 14.20 9.99
CA CYS A 106 3.07 13.39 11.20
C CYS A 106 4.23 12.40 11.18
N ASP A 107 4.88 12.26 12.33
CA ASP A 107 5.81 11.18 12.64
C ASP A 107 5.34 10.51 13.94
N GLY A 108 4.65 9.38 13.80
CA GLY A 108 3.91 8.75 14.89
C GLY A 108 2.89 9.71 15.52
N ASP A 109 2.95 9.86 16.85
CA ASP A 109 2.10 10.77 17.64
C ASP A 109 2.65 12.22 17.71
N SER A 110 3.59 12.59 16.83
CA SER A 110 4.20 13.93 16.80
C SER A 110 3.91 14.68 15.50
N VAL A 111 3.74 15.99 15.61
CA VAL A 111 3.60 16.90 14.48
C VAL A 111 4.99 17.35 14.02
N LEU A 112 5.23 17.25 12.71
CA LEU A 112 6.36 17.85 12.01
C LEU A 112 5.93 19.15 11.34
N VAL A 113 6.79 20.16 11.40
CA VAL A 113 6.61 21.43 10.69
C VAL A 113 7.80 21.62 9.78
N CYS A 114 7.55 21.93 8.51
CA CYS A 114 8.63 22.25 7.59
C CYS A 114 9.08 23.70 7.80
N GLY A 115 10.34 23.89 8.21
CA GLY A 115 10.93 25.19 8.41
C GLY A 115 11.13 25.97 7.10
N ALA A 116 11.53 27.23 7.21
CA ALA A 116 11.81 28.09 6.05
C ALA A 116 13.00 27.62 5.20
N SER A 117 13.88 26.78 5.77
CA SER A 117 14.98 26.11 5.07
C SER A 117 14.55 24.84 4.31
N SER A 118 13.25 24.57 4.20
CA SER A 118 12.71 23.38 3.55
C SER A 118 13.19 22.05 4.18
N GLN A 119 13.42 22.09 5.50
CA GLN A 119 13.80 20.96 6.33
C GLN A 119 12.76 20.79 7.45
N TRP A 120 12.55 19.55 7.91
CA TRP A 120 11.66 19.29 9.03
C TRP A 120 12.27 19.79 10.34
N ASP A 121 11.52 20.60 11.06
CA ASP A 121 11.83 20.99 12.43
C ASP A 121 11.74 19.76 13.36
N PRO A 122 12.35 19.82 14.57
CA PRO A 122 12.24 18.75 15.55
C PRO A 122 10.78 18.38 15.83
N PRO A 123 10.43 17.08 15.88
CA PRO A 123 9.06 16.63 16.11
C PRO A 123 8.50 17.18 17.42
N ARG A 124 7.27 17.72 17.35
CA ARG A 124 6.53 18.18 18.52
C ARG A 124 5.47 17.15 18.88
N ALA A 125 5.66 16.46 20.01
CA ALA A 125 4.70 15.49 20.51
C ALA A 125 3.33 16.12 20.76
N CYS A 126 2.27 15.38 20.41
CA CYS A 126 0.92 15.71 20.84
C CYS A 126 0.75 15.52 22.35
N GLU A 127 -0.31 16.12 22.90
CA GLU A 127 -0.68 15.90 24.31
C GLU A 127 -1.02 14.43 24.57
N ALA A 128 -1.06 14.06 25.86
CA ALA A 128 -1.57 12.74 26.25
C ALA A 128 -2.98 12.52 25.68
N GLU A 129 -3.30 11.27 25.32
CA GLU A 129 -4.56 10.90 24.67
C GLU A 129 -4.83 11.56 23.30
N HIS A 130 -3.81 12.13 22.66
CA HIS A 130 -3.90 12.63 21.29
C HIS A 130 -2.93 11.88 20.38
N THR A 131 -3.26 11.84 19.09
CA THR A 131 -2.39 11.33 18.03
C THR A 131 -2.29 12.35 16.91
N CYS A 132 -1.27 12.23 16.07
CA CYS A 132 -1.09 13.11 14.92
C CYS A 132 -1.82 12.53 13.70
N ARG A 133 -2.67 13.33 13.08
CA ARG A 133 -3.25 13.05 11.76
C ARG A 133 -3.16 14.29 10.89
N GLU A 134 -2.60 14.14 9.70
CA GLU A 134 -2.46 15.23 8.71
C GLU A 134 -1.80 16.50 9.29
N GLY A 135 -0.80 16.32 10.16
CA GLY A 135 -0.06 17.41 10.79
C GLY A 135 -0.80 18.11 11.94
N ILE A 136 -1.90 17.53 12.44
CA ILE A 136 -2.72 18.09 13.51
C ILE A 136 -2.88 17.05 14.63
N CYS A 137 -2.77 17.50 15.88
CA CYS A 137 -3.08 16.68 17.04
C CYS A 137 -4.59 16.57 17.23
N ILE A 138 -5.11 15.35 17.21
CA ILE A 138 -6.52 15.07 17.45
C ILE A 138 -6.68 14.05 18.59
N PRO A 139 -7.76 14.14 19.39
CA PRO A 139 -8.01 13.18 20.46
C PRO A 139 -8.11 11.76 19.91
N LYS A 140 -7.48 10.81 20.60
CA LYS A 140 -7.62 9.38 20.33
C LYS A 140 -9.08 8.98 20.57
N ALA A 141 -9.62 8.15 19.69
CA ALA A 141 -10.94 7.56 19.84
C ALA A 141 -10.89 6.33 20.76
N CYS A 142 -9.72 5.67 20.83
CA CYS A 142 -9.48 4.45 21.59
C CYS A 142 -7.97 4.24 21.81
N ASN A 143 -7.58 3.37 22.75
CA ASN A 143 -6.17 2.99 22.87
C ASN A 143 -5.86 1.83 21.94
N PRO A 144 -4.72 1.84 21.22
CA PRO A 144 -4.31 0.73 20.36
C PRO A 144 -4.41 -0.62 21.05
N GLY A 145 -5.08 -1.57 20.39
CA GLY A 145 -5.30 -2.92 20.91
C GLY A 145 -6.49 -3.07 21.87
N ASP A 146 -7.16 -1.99 22.28
CA ASP A 146 -8.42 -2.08 23.02
C ASP A 146 -9.44 -2.89 22.21
N THR A 147 -10.23 -3.71 22.90
CA THR A 147 -11.26 -4.55 22.30
C THR A 147 -12.66 -4.17 22.77
N LEU A 148 -13.62 -4.22 21.86
CA LEU A 148 -15.04 -4.03 22.13
C LEU A 148 -15.86 -5.12 21.46
N CYS A 149 -16.86 -5.64 22.16
CA CYS A 149 -17.76 -6.64 21.59
C CYS A 149 -19.01 -6.03 20.99
N GLY A 150 -19.25 -6.33 19.71
CA GLY A 150 -20.55 -6.24 19.06
C GLY A 150 -21.39 -7.49 19.32
N ARG A 151 -22.37 -7.74 18.46
CA ARG A 151 -23.23 -8.93 18.56
C ARG A 151 -22.49 -10.21 18.13
N ASP A 152 -21.87 -10.15 16.97
CA ASP A 152 -21.18 -11.22 16.26
C ASP A 152 -19.81 -10.75 15.72
N SER A 153 -19.34 -9.61 16.23
CA SER A 153 -18.12 -8.95 15.79
C SER A 153 -17.28 -8.48 16.97
N LEU A 154 -15.97 -8.66 16.85
CA LEU A 154 -14.95 -8.10 17.71
C LEU A 154 -14.41 -6.83 17.05
N PHE A 155 -14.50 -5.70 17.75
CA PHE A 155 -13.88 -4.46 17.35
C PHE A 155 -12.52 -4.33 18.02
N ILE A 156 -11.49 -4.02 17.24
CA ILE A 156 -10.11 -3.87 17.73
C ILE A 156 -9.62 -2.48 17.36
N CYS A 157 -9.26 -1.68 18.35
CA CYS A 157 -8.70 -0.36 18.10
C CYS A 157 -7.37 -0.50 17.36
N GLN A 158 -7.26 0.17 16.22
CA GLN A 158 -6.05 0.11 15.40
C GLN A 158 -4.91 0.91 16.04
N ASP A 159 -3.69 0.68 15.53
CA ASP A 159 -2.48 1.37 16.02
C ASP A 159 -2.55 2.89 15.87
N ASP A 160 -3.41 3.38 14.97
CA ASP A 160 -3.66 4.82 14.79
C ASP A 160 -4.48 5.45 15.93
N GLY A 161 -5.03 4.66 16.87
CA GLY A 161 -5.82 5.13 17.99
C GLY A 161 -7.11 5.88 17.61
N LEU A 162 -7.53 5.78 16.34
CA LEU A 162 -8.61 6.58 15.76
C LEU A 162 -9.66 5.75 15.04
N THR A 163 -9.27 4.57 14.56
CA THR A 163 -10.16 3.67 13.85
C THR A 163 -10.34 2.36 14.60
N TRP A 164 -11.54 1.80 14.47
CA TRP A 164 -11.85 0.46 14.95
C TRP A 164 -11.83 -0.50 13.77
N GLY A 165 -10.93 -1.46 13.80
CA GLY A 165 -10.99 -2.63 12.93
C GLY A 165 -12.13 -3.54 13.38
N VAL A 166 -12.69 -4.30 12.44
CA VAL A 166 -13.78 -5.23 12.70
C VAL A 166 -13.35 -6.63 12.28
N GLU A 167 -13.42 -7.55 13.22
CA GLU A 167 -13.27 -8.97 13.00
C GLU A 167 -14.61 -9.64 13.27
N PHE A 168 -15.10 -10.45 12.31
CA PHE A 168 -16.34 -11.19 12.51
C PHE A 168 -16.02 -12.53 13.14
N CYS A 169 -16.77 -12.88 14.19
CA CYS A 169 -16.65 -14.20 14.79
C CYS A 169 -17.13 -15.29 13.80
N ALA A 170 -16.66 -16.51 14.00
CA ALA A 170 -17.10 -17.65 13.19
C ALA A 170 -18.62 -17.89 13.33
N ALA A 171 -19.19 -18.71 12.44
CA ALA A 171 -20.61 -19.03 12.50
C ALA A 171 -20.98 -19.64 13.86
N ASN A 172 -22.02 -19.10 14.50
CA ASN A 172 -22.51 -19.46 15.85
C ASN A 172 -21.58 -19.08 17.01
N TRP A 173 -20.49 -18.35 16.76
CA TRP A 173 -19.67 -17.78 17.82
C TRP A 173 -20.22 -16.42 18.23
N VAL A 174 -19.95 -16.03 19.48
CA VAL A 174 -20.35 -14.74 20.03
C VAL A 174 -19.12 -13.98 20.48
N CYS A 175 -19.15 -12.65 20.36
CA CYS A 175 -18.11 -11.84 21.00
C CYS A 175 -18.44 -11.68 22.49
N PHE A 176 -17.52 -12.11 23.34
CA PHE A 176 -17.62 -11.95 24.78
C PHE A 176 -16.26 -11.58 25.36
N GLN A 177 -16.25 -10.58 26.24
CA GLN A 177 -15.04 -10.08 26.93
C GLN A 177 -13.85 -9.78 25.99
N GLY A 178 -14.14 -9.26 24.79
CA GLY A 178 -13.10 -8.89 23.83
C GLY A 178 -12.52 -10.08 23.05
N GLN A 179 -13.19 -11.23 23.05
CA GLN A 179 -12.79 -12.41 22.31
C GLN A 179 -14.01 -13.05 21.63
N CYS A 180 -13.80 -13.66 20.47
CA CYS A 180 -14.80 -14.51 19.85
C CYS A 180 -14.73 -15.88 20.52
N ILE A 181 -15.85 -16.32 21.09
CA ILE A 181 -15.98 -17.61 21.78
C ILE A 181 -17.12 -18.42 21.17
N GLU A 182 -16.94 -19.74 21.13
CA GLU A 182 -17.96 -20.71 20.73
C GLU A 182 -18.96 -20.99 21.85
N CYS A 183 -18.47 -21.06 23.09
CA CYS A 183 -19.23 -21.50 24.24
C CYS A 183 -18.99 -20.62 25.47
N MET A 184 -20.01 -20.49 26.34
CA MET A 184 -19.87 -19.90 27.68
C MET A 184 -20.06 -20.94 28.80
N THR A 185 -20.70 -22.07 28.47
CA THR A 185 -21.07 -23.14 29.39
C THR A 185 -21.04 -24.47 28.65
N ASP A 186 -20.84 -25.58 29.37
CA ASP A 186 -20.84 -26.94 28.80
C ASP A 186 -22.10 -27.27 27.99
N ASP A 187 -23.26 -26.70 28.36
CA ASP A 187 -24.53 -26.94 27.65
C ASP A 187 -24.53 -26.43 26.20
N ALA A 188 -23.58 -25.57 25.83
CA ALA A 188 -23.41 -25.08 24.46
C ALA A 188 -22.59 -26.04 23.58
N CYS A 189 -21.89 -27.01 24.19
CA CYS A 189 -21.03 -27.97 23.51
C CYS A 189 -21.73 -29.32 23.31
N ALA A 190 -21.12 -30.20 22.51
CA ALA A 190 -21.62 -31.57 22.38
C ALA A 190 -21.50 -32.34 23.70
N ALA A 191 -22.24 -33.45 23.84
CA ALA A 191 -22.33 -34.20 25.10
C ALA A 191 -20.98 -34.73 25.64
N GLU A 192 -19.99 -34.92 24.78
CA GLU A 192 -18.65 -35.42 25.14
C GLU A 192 -17.60 -34.30 25.25
N GLU A 193 -18.03 -33.05 25.15
CA GLU A 193 -17.19 -31.86 25.19
C GLU A 193 -17.47 -31.04 26.45
N ALA A 194 -16.51 -30.21 26.81
CA ALA A 194 -16.63 -29.19 27.85
C ALA A 194 -16.18 -27.85 27.27
N CYS A 195 -16.78 -26.79 27.79
CA CYS A 195 -16.39 -25.44 27.40
C CYS A 195 -15.13 -25.06 28.17
N ILE A 196 -14.00 -24.96 27.46
CA ILE A 196 -12.70 -24.62 28.04
C ILE A 196 -12.17 -23.40 27.27
N ASP A 197 -11.95 -22.30 27.99
CA ASP A 197 -11.45 -21.03 27.44
C ASP A 197 -12.24 -20.50 26.23
N GLY A 198 -13.56 -20.77 26.22
CA GLY A 198 -14.47 -20.32 25.17
C GLY A 198 -14.54 -21.22 23.94
N GLU A 199 -13.84 -22.36 23.95
CA GLU A 199 -13.85 -23.35 22.87
C GLU A 199 -14.41 -24.69 23.38
N CYS A 200 -15.19 -25.37 22.54
CA CYS A 200 -15.67 -26.71 22.87
C CYS A 200 -14.54 -27.71 22.67
N THR A 201 -14.08 -28.32 23.77
CA THR A 201 -12.96 -29.26 23.75
C THR A 201 -13.41 -30.62 24.27
N ALA A 202 -12.87 -31.70 23.69
CA ALA A 202 -13.17 -33.05 24.16
C ALA A 202 -12.80 -33.19 25.64
N ARG A 203 -13.74 -33.70 26.45
CA ARG A 203 -13.51 -33.86 27.90
C ARG A 203 -12.28 -34.76 28.10
N PRO A 204 -11.25 -34.31 28.84
CA PRO A 204 -10.16 -35.19 29.20
C PRO A 204 -10.74 -36.37 29.98
N LEU A 205 -10.35 -37.60 29.61
CA LEU A 205 -10.78 -38.80 30.30
C LEU A 205 -10.35 -38.72 31.76
N GLU A 206 -11.29 -38.45 32.66
CA GLU A 206 -11.04 -38.57 34.09
C GLU A 206 -10.90 -40.06 34.41
N VAL A 207 -9.66 -40.48 34.70
CA VAL A 207 -9.41 -41.78 35.32
C VAL A 207 -9.93 -41.72 36.75
N LEU A 208 -11.23 -41.99 36.91
CA LEU A 208 -11.85 -42.17 38.22
C LEU A 208 -11.42 -43.53 38.79
N THR A 209 -10.17 -43.66 39.23
CA THR A 209 -9.77 -44.77 40.11
C THR A 209 -10.40 -44.54 41.48
N ARG A 210 -11.69 -44.88 41.61
CA ARG A 210 -12.45 -44.75 42.87
C ARG A 210 -11.84 -45.56 44.02
N THR A 211 -11.01 -46.55 43.70
CA THR A 211 -10.13 -47.28 44.62
C THR A 211 -8.97 -47.87 43.83
N LEU A 212 -7.73 -47.51 44.16
CA LEU A 212 -6.57 -48.34 43.85
C LEU A 212 -6.60 -49.55 44.80
N PRO A 213 -6.75 -50.79 44.33
CA PRO A 213 -6.59 -51.95 45.17
C PRO A 213 -5.21 -51.88 45.86
N ALA A 214 -5.17 -52.16 47.17
CA ALA A 214 -3.91 -52.24 47.90
C ALA A 214 -2.99 -53.26 47.19
N GLY A 215 -1.92 -52.78 46.55
CA GLY A 215 -0.97 -53.63 45.81
C GLY A 215 -0.51 -53.13 44.43
N MET A 216 -1.02 -52.00 43.93
CA MET A 216 -0.63 -51.46 42.61
C MET A 216 0.47 -50.37 42.62
N VAL A 217 1.07 -50.06 43.77
CA VAL A 217 2.24 -49.17 43.81
C VAL A 217 3.41 -49.86 43.11
N GLY A 218 3.77 -49.38 41.90
CA GLY A 218 4.90 -49.88 41.13
C GLY A 218 4.60 -50.86 39.99
N ARG A 219 3.33 -51.02 39.56
CA ARG A 219 3.01 -51.73 38.30
C ARG A 219 2.41 -50.78 37.26
N GLY A 220 2.92 -50.83 36.02
CA GLY A 220 2.40 -50.05 34.90
C GLY A 220 1.02 -50.56 34.44
N TYR A 221 0.17 -49.66 33.96
CA TYR A 221 -1.11 -50.01 33.34
C TYR A 221 -0.86 -50.59 31.95
N ASP A 222 -1.46 -51.75 31.67
CA ASP A 222 -1.42 -52.37 30.34
C ASP A 222 -2.62 -51.86 29.53
N GLN A 223 -2.36 -51.32 28.34
CA GLN A 223 -3.39 -50.80 27.44
C GLN A 223 -3.80 -51.94 26.50
N THR A 224 -5.00 -52.50 26.70
CA THR A 224 -5.61 -53.47 25.77
C THR A 224 -6.72 -52.81 24.99
#